data_AF-A0A9X6LGJ4-F1
#
_entry.id   AF-A0A9X6LGJ4-F1
#
_cell.length_a   1.000
_cell.length_b   1.000
_cell.length_c   1.000
_cell.angle_alpha   90.00
_cell.angle_beta   90.00
_cell.angle_gamma   90.00
#
_symmetry.space_group_name_H-M   'P 1'
#
loop_
_entity.id
_entity.type
_entity.pdbx_description
1 polymer ?
#
loop_
_entity_poly.entity_id
_entity_poly.type
_entity_poly.pdbx_seq_one_letter_code
_entity_poly.pdbx_strand_id
1 'polypeptide(L)'
;MRDPLCIEEKCREGIEYNKEFIEENREEIKSFEEDERNGIQRKAKDNKSLIEGRYLLNFNYELEDINAKYSLGEAIHTIEGDFDKALINLRHIGENEVGYLNLIWMISLGILLETDKKNLVSLAKLVEKENMNDAVIDFLLCASDIGYTKMTNRYYKENPYAKTREIIELAQTDKKEASKRLQTYMEKEWFKGHYDYEWKNAHKEPGYVGYWSFETAAIVKILGLDDTSLKDNNHYPYDLAHYKNEMKFKHIDLSEYHYEDETEEIEDIVEGIEHNPALENIIPPKWHSLVNELIHDYENMDDSSFYEKYKKTIGIGQVWFLPQEYEEENEQKNLLGSLIVFALTVRDYILQLDYKDDLEDYIDNLKNFWNVSETKLVQFILENDQNYYAWVPKEASIPNMYEVKIESVDVQEVL
;
A
#
# COMPACT_ATOMS: atom_id res chain seq x y z
N MET A 1 -20.19 -18.92 10.45
CA MET A 1 -19.06 -18.22 9.81
C MET A 1 -19.19 -16.74 10.08
N ARG A 2 -18.07 -16.05 10.32
CA ARG A 2 -18.01 -14.59 10.48
C ARG A 2 -18.03 -13.87 9.14
N ASP A 3 -17.39 -14.45 8.13
CA ASP A 3 -17.47 -13.94 6.75
C ASP A 3 -18.50 -14.76 5.95
N PRO A 4 -19.61 -14.15 5.50
CA PRO A 4 -20.60 -14.84 4.68
C PRO A 4 -20.18 -15.01 3.21
N LEU A 5 -19.13 -14.32 2.74
CA LEU A 5 -18.60 -14.46 1.38
C LEU A 5 -17.65 -15.65 1.24
N CYS A 6 -17.10 -16.14 2.35
CA CYS A 6 -16.28 -17.35 2.39
C CYS A 6 -17.10 -18.62 2.10
N ILE A 7 -16.48 -19.57 1.40
CA ILE A 7 -17.04 -20.92 1.19
C ILE A 7 -16.42 -21.85 2.23
N GLU A 8 -17.22 -22.33 3.18
CA GLU A 8 -16.77 -23.13 4.32
C GLU A 8 -15.84 -24.29 3.92
N GLU A 9 -16.26 -25.09 2.94
CA GLU A 9 -15.50 -26.23 2.43
C GLU A 9 -14.11 -25.82 1.94
N LYS A 10 -14.02 -24.74 1.15
CA LYS A 10 -12.76 -24.24 0.60
C LYS A 10 -11.82 -23.73 1.69
N CYS A 11 -12.34 -23.00 2.69
CA CYS A 11 -11.51 -22.55 3.81
C CYS A 11 -10.94 -23.73 4.61
N ARG A 12 -11.75 -24.78 4.83
CA ARG A 12 -11.30 -25.99 5.54
C ARG A 12 -10.28 -26.77 4.72
N GLU A 13 -10.50 -26.94 3.42
CA GLU A 13 -9.54 -27.56 2.51
C GLU A 13 -8.22 -26.79 2.47
N GLY A 14 -8.28 -25.46 2.37
CA GLY A 14 -7.10 -24.58 2.39
C GLY A 14 -6.26 -24.79 3.66
N ILE A 15 -6.89 -24.81 4.83
CA ILE A 15 -6.21 -25.09 6.11
C ILE A 15 -5.53 -26.47 6.11
N GLU A 16 -6.15 -27.50 5.54
CA GLU A 16 -5.52 -28.82 5.46
C GLU A 16 -4.35 -28.85 4.46
N TYR A 17 -4.49 -28.23 3.29
CA TYR A 17 -3.39 -28.12 2.32
C TYR A 17 -2.21 -27.33 2.89
N ASN A 18 -2.48 -26.22 3.58
CA ASN A 18 -1.47 -25.39 4.22
C ASN A 18 -0.66 -26.20 5.24
N LYS A 19 -1.32 -27.04 6.04
CA LYS A 19 -0.62 -27.96 6.97
C LYS A 19 0.30 -28.93 6.25
N GLU A 20 -0.15 -29.53 5.15
CA GLU A 20 0.68 -30.44 4.34
C GLU A 20 1.91 -29.72 3.78
N PHE A 21 1.73 -28.54 3.17
CA PHE A 21 2.83 -27.74 2.63
C PHE A 21 3.81 -27.27 3.71
N ILE A 22 3.31 -26.90 4.89
CA ILE A 22 4.16 -26.52 6.03
C ILE A 22 5.04 -27.69 6.47
N GLU A 23 4.49 -28.91 6.55
CA GLU A 23 5.26 -30.09 6.90
C GLU A 23 6.29 -30.46 5.82
N GLU A 24 5.92 -30.38 4.54
CA GLU A 24 6.86 -30.57 3.43
C GLU A 24 8.02 -29.56 3.50
N ASN A 25 7.71 -28.28 3.68
CA ASN A 25 8.70 -27.22 3.83
C ASN A 25 9.61 -27.45 5.04
N ARG A 26 9.09 -27.99 6.16
CA ARG A 26 9.89 -28.34 7.35
C ARG A 26 10.87 -29.48 7.05
N GLU A 27 10.47 -30.49 6.29
CA GLU A 27 11.38 -31.56 5.85
C GLU A 27 12.44 -31.06 4.87
N GLU A 28 12.06 -30.17 3.94
CA GLU A 28 13.02 -29.52 3.05
C GLU A 28 14.05 -28.67 3.82
N ILE A 29 13.61 -27.87 4.79
CA ILE A 29 14.50 -27.10 5.67
C ILE A 29 15.52 -28.02 6.34
N LYS A 30 15.07 -29.13 6.95
CA LYS A 30 15.98 -30.10 7.59
C LYS A 30 16.99 -30.68 6.61
N SER A 31 16.57 -30.98 5.38
CA SER A 31 17.47 -31.48 4.33
C SER A 31 18.51 -30.43 3.94
N PHE A 32 18.11 -29.17 3.75
CA PHE A 32 19.03 -28.10 3.38
C PHE A 32 19.99 -27.73 4.51
N GLU A 33 19.54 -27.79 5.77
CA GLU A 33 20.42 -27.58 6.93
C GLU A 33 21.48 -28.69 7.03
N GLU A 34 21.15 -29.93 6.70
CA GLU A 34 22.11 -31.05 6.65
C GLU A 34 23.09 -30.90 5.49
N ASP A 35 22.62 -30.45 4.33
CA ASP A 35 23.48 -30.12 3.20
C ASP A 35 24.48 -29.01 3.58
N GLU A 36 24.04 -27.98 4.28
CA GLU A 36 24.89 -26.87 4.72
C GLU A 36 25.95 -27.34 5.72
N ARG A 37 25.59 -28.21 6.68
CA ARG A 37 26.55 -28.83 7.62
C ARG A 37 27.62 -29.66 6.90
N ASN A 38 27.27 -30.27 5.78
CA ASN A 38 28.17 -31.12 5.00
C ASN A 38 28.88 -30.39 3.84
N GLY A 39 28.61 -29.09 3.65
CA GLY A 39 29.16 -28.30 2.54
C GLY A 39 28.66 -28.75 1.15
N ILE A 40 27.43 -29.28 1.07
CA ILE A 40 26.82 -29.79 -0.16
C ILE A 40 25.90 -28.71 -0.74
N GLN A 41 26.05 -28.41 -2.03
CA GLN A 41 25.16 -27.50 -2.76
C GLN A 41 24.43 -28.27 -3.86
N ARG A 42 23.14 -28.59 -3.66
CA ARG A 42 22.35 -29.39 -4.62
C ARG A 42 21.62 -28.55 -5.67
N LYS A 43 21.37 -27.27 -5.40
CA LYS A 43 20.56 -26.37 -6.24
C LYS A 43 21.39 -25.20 -6.74
N ALA A 44 20.83 -24.41 -7.67
CA ALA A 44 21.49 -23.19 -8.13
C ALA A 44 21.49 -22.07 -7.07
N LYS A 45 20.37 -21.92 -6.35
CA LYS A 45 20.22 -21.01 -5.20
C LYS A 45 20.85 -21.64 -3.96
N ASP A 46 21.59 -20.86 -3.17
CA ASP A 46 22.26 -21.35 -1.96
C ASP A 46 21.28 -21.89 -0.92
N ASN A 47 21.72 -22.86 -0.11
CA ASN A 47 20.85 -23.53 0.85
C ASN A 47 20.28 -22.57 1.88
N LYS A 48 21.05 -21.58 2.34
CA LYS A 48 20.58 -20.57 3.31
C LYS A 48 19.38 -19.79 2.74
N SER A 49 19.50 -19.25 1.53
CA SER A 49 18.41 -18.52 0.89
C SER A 49 17.21 -19.40 0.54
N LEU A 50 17.40 -20.72 0.37
CA LEU A 50 16.30 -21.67 0.23
C LEU A 50 15.58 -21.88 1.56
N ILE A 51 16.31 -22.11 2.65
CA ILE A 51 15.77 -22.26 4.01
C ILE A 51 14.95 -21.04 4.40
N GLU A 52 15.53 -19.85 4.23
CA GLU A 52 14.87 -18.57 4.54
C GLU A 52 13.57 -18.39 3.74
N GLY A 53 13.57 -18.77 2.46
CA GLY A 53 12.37 -18.75 1.63
C GLY A 53 11.29 -19.74 2.07
N ARG A 54 11.66 -20.91 2.62
CA ARG A 54 10.70 -21.88 3.18
C ARG A 54 10.04 -21.38 4.47
N TYR A 55 10.80 -20.69 5.31
CA TYR A 55 10.22 -20.02 6.47
C TYR A 55 9.23 -18.92 6.06
N LEU A 56 9.53 -18.14 5.00
CA LEU A 56 8.58 -17.15 4.49
C LEU A 56 7.29 -17.81 3.95
N LEU A 57 7.39 -18.91 3.21
CA LEU A 57 6.21 -19.65 2.74
C LEU A 57 5.37 -20.16 3.93
N ASN A 58 6.02 -20.76 4.94
CA ASN A 58 5.33 -21.22 6.13
C ASN A 58 4.65 -20.07 6.88
N PHE A 59 5.27 -18.90 6.96
CA PHE A 59 4.65 -17.71 7.53
C PHE A 59 3.35 -17.34 6.79
N ASN A 60 3.40 -17.29 5.44
CA ASN A 60 2.23 -16.93 4.63
C ASN A 60 1.07 -17.92 4.84
N TYR A 61 1.35 -19.23 4.86
CA TYR A 61 0.34 -20.25 5.12
C TYR A 61 -0.29 -20.13 6.51
N GLU A 62 0.51 -19.87 7.56
CA GLU A 62 -0.03 -19.69 8.91
C GLU A 62 -0.89 -18.42 9.01
N LEU A 63 -0.52 -17.34 8.31
CA LEU A 63 -1.32 -16.11 8.26
C LEU A 63 -2.62 -16.28 7.47
N GLU A 64 -2.61 -17.06 6.39
CA GLU A 64 -3.82 -17.46 5.66
C GLU A 64 -4.74 -18.30 6.54
N ASP A 65 -4.20 -19.27 7.30
CA ASP A 65 -4.93 -20.09 8.26
C ASP A 65 -5.59 -19.23 9.36
N ILE A 66 -4.90 -18.19 9.86
CA ILE A 66 -5.48 -17.23 10.83
C ILE A 66 -6.73 -16.57 10.24
N ASN A 67 -6.65 -16.06 9.01
CA ASN A 67 -7.78 -15.44 8.32
C ASN A 67 -8.92 -16.45 8.10
N ALA A 68 -8.61 -17.64 7.59
CA ALA A 68 -9.57 -18.69 7.32
C ALA A 68 -10.30 -19.15 8.60
N LYS A 69 -9.58 -19.39 9.69
CA LYS A 69 -10.16 -19.79 10.99
C LYS A 69 -11.04 -18.69 11.56
N TYR A 70 -10.62 -17.43 11.46
CA TYR A 70 -11.44 -16.32 11.91
C TYR A 70 -12.72 -16.24 11.08
N SER A 71 -12.63 -16.29 9.75
CA SER A 71 -13.77 -16.30 8.81
C SER A 71 -14.74 -17.47 9.04
N LEU A 72 -14.22 -18.67 9.32
CA LEU A 72 -15.02 -19.85 9.63
C LEU A 72 -15.84 -19.70 10.92
N GLY A 73 -15.48 -18.76 11.80
CA GLY A 73 -16.11 -18.63 13.11
C GLY A 73 -15.46 -19.51 14.17
N GLU A 74 -14.21 -19.95 13.97
CA GLU A 74 -13.50 -20.71 15.01
C GLU A 74 -13.26 -19.87 16.27
N ALA A 75 -13.03 -20.56 17.39
CA ALA A 75 -12.76 -19.91 18.65
C ALA A 75 -11.39 -19.23 18.61
N ILE A 76 -11.29 -17.99 19.08
CA ILE A 76 -10.08 -17.15 18.92
C ILE A 76 -8.82 -17.80 19.50
N HIS A 77 -8.91 -18.58 20.57
CA HIS A 77 -7.76 -19.29 21.13
C HIS A 77 -7.11 -20.29 20.16
N THR A 78 -7.81 -20.75 19.11
CA THR A 78 -7.21 -21.61 18.07
C THR A 78 -6.25 -20.82 17.17
N ILE A 79 -6.46 -19.51 17.03
CA ILE A 79 -5.65 -18.58 16.23
C ILE A 79 -4.32 -18.26 16.93
N GLU A 80 -4.29 -18.24 18.28
CA GLU A 80 -3.07 -17.96 19.05
C GLU A 80 -1.93 -18.91 18.69
N GLY A 81 -2.24 -20.19 18.49
CA GLY A 81 -1.26 -21.20 18.11
C GLY A 81 -0.64 -20.97 16.72
N ASP A 82 -1.41 -20.48 15.76
CA ASP A 82 -0.90 -20.18 14.41
C ASP A 82 -0.14 -18.86 14.41
N PHE A 83 -0.60 -17.86 15.18
CA PHE A 83 0.13 -16.61 15.40
C PHE A 83 1.54 -16.86 15.99
N ASP A 84 1.65 -17.75 16.98
CA ASP A 84 2.96 -18.11 17.55
C ASP A 84 3.88 -18.80 16.54
N LYS A 85 3.33 -19.68 15.67
CA LYS A 85 4.10 -20.31 14.59
C LYS A 85 4.50 -19.30 13.51
N ALA A 86 3.61 -18.39 13.13
CA ALA A 86 3.89 -17.30 12.21
C ALA A 86 5.05 -16.44 12.73
N LEU A 87 5.04 -16.07 14.03
CA LEU A 87 6.14 -15.37 14.69
C LEU A 87 7.45 -16.16 14.70
N ILE A 88 7.39 -17.49 14.89
CA ILE A 88 8.58 -18.34 14.79
C ILE A 88 9.15 -18.25 13.37
N ASN A 89 8.33 -18.46 12.35
CA ASN A 89 8.74 -18.41 10.95
C ASN A 89 9.37 -17.07 10.58
N LEU A 90 8.76 -15.94 10.99
CA LEU A 90 9.28 -14.59 10.76
C LEU A 90 10.70 -14.37 11.31
N ARG A 91 11.09 -15.05 12.39
CA ARG A 91 12.46 -14.94 12.94
C ARG A 91 13.53 -15.59 12.05
N HIS A 92 13.13 -16.37 11.05
CA HIS A 92 14.00 -17.19 10.23
C HIS A 92 13.97 -16.85 8.74
N ILE A 93 13.28 -15.78 8.33
CA ILE A 93 13.14 -15.39 6.91
C ILE A 93 14.39 -14.69 6.33
N GLY A 94 15.44 -14.47 7.14
CA GLY A 94 16.65 -13.81 6.68
C GLY A 94 16.39 -12.43 6.07
N GLU A 95 16.91 -12.18 4.88
CA GLU A 95 16.77 -10.91 4.13
C GLU A 95 15.51 -10.81 3.26
N ASN A 96 14.60 -11.78 3.33
CA ASN A 96 13.34 -11.67 2.61
C ASN A 96 12.42 -10.62 3.26
N GLU A 97 11.64 -9.93 2.43
CA GLU A 97 10.62 -8.96 2.86
C GLU A 97 9.34 -9.69 3.28
N VAL A 98 8.73 -9.23 4.37
CA VAL A 98 7.44 -9.73 4.89
C VAL A 98 6.28 -9.18 4.07
N GLY A 99 6.40 -7.93 3.61
CA GLY A 99 5.36 -7.18 2.93
C GLY A 99 4.48 -6.38 3.89
N TYR A 100 4.04 -5.21 3.44
CA TYR A 100 3.34 -4.21 4.26
C TYR A 100 2.10 -4.75 4.98
N LEU A 101 1.14 -5.33 4.22
CA LEU A 101 -0.12 -5.85 4.77
C LEU A 101 0.13 -6.95 5.82
N ASN A 102 1.07 -7.85 5.53
CA ASN A 102 1.42 -8.93 6.45
C ASN A 102 2.00 -8.39 7.77
N LEU A 103 2.86 -7.37 7.71
CA LEU A 103 3.49 -6.82 8.91
C LEU A 103 2.51 -6.00 9.76
N ILE A 104 1.69 -5.15 9.13
CA ILE A 104 0.64 -4.40 9.86
C ILE A 104 -0.38 -5.36 10.48
N TRP A 105 -0.76 -6.45 9.80
CA TRP A 105 -1.63 -7.48 10.37
C TRP A 105 -0.99 -8.22 11.54
N MET A 106 0.28 -8.62 11.44
CA MET A 106 0.96 -9.30 12.55
C MET A 106 1.10 -8.43 13.80
N ILE A 107 1.38 -7.13 13.64
CA ILE A 107 1.42 -6.18 14.75
C ILE A 107 0.03 -6.06 15.39
N SER A 108 -0.99 -5.90 14.55
CA SER A 108 -2.38 -5.74 14.98
C SER A 108 -2.90 -7.00 15.68
N LEU A 109 -2.65 -8.18 15.15
CA LEU A 109 -2.97 -9.47 15.77
C LEU A 109 -2.23 -9.62 17.11
N GLY A 110 -0.96 -9.23 17.20
CA GLY A 110 -0.22 -9.24 18.47
C GLY A 110 -0.89 -8.39 19.55
N ILE A 111 -1.42 -7.22 19.18
CA ILE A 111 -2.19 -6.34 20.07
C ILE A 111 -3.55 -6.95 20.44
N LEU A 112 -4.29 -7.44 19.45
CA LEU A 112 -5.63 -8.00 19.64
C LEU A 112 -5.63 -9.27 20.51
N LEU A 113 -4.66 -10.16 20.27
CA LEU A 113 -4.42 -11.39 21.03
C LEU A 113 -3.73 -11.14 22.38
N GLU A 114 -3.26 -9.91 22.61
CA GLU A 114 -2.51 -9.49 23.80
C GLU A 114 -1.30 -10.39 24.07
N THR A 115 -0.45 -10.53 23.06
CA THR A 115 0.77 -11.33 23.14
C THR A 115 1.82 -10.69 24.08
N ASP A 116 2.88 -11.43 24.42
CA ASP A 116 4.00 -10.88 25.20
C ASP A 116 4.63 -9.68 24.46
N LYS A 117 4.85 -8.57 25.17
CA LYS A 117 5.48 -7.36 24.62
C LYS A 117 6.78 -7.64 23.85
N LYS A 118 7.54 -8.68 24.19
CA LYS A 118 8.76 -9.11 23.46
C LYS A 118 8.47 -9.52 22.02
N ASN A 119 7.29 -10.07 21.74
CA ASN A 119 6.87 -10.41 20.39
C ASN A 119 6.63 -9.14 19.57
N LEU A 120 5.98 -8.11 20.15
CA LEU A 120 5.81 -6.81 19.51
C LEU A 120 7.17 -6.10 19.30
N VAL A 121 8.11 -6.21 20.24
CA VAL A 121 9.50 -5.74 20.04
C VAL A 121 10.17 -6.45 18.87
N SER A 122 9.92 -7.75 18.68
CA SER A 122 10.45 -8.50 17.54
C SER A 122 9.86 -8.00 16.20
N LEU A 123 8.56 -7.72 16.17
CA LEU A 123 7.90 -7.17 14.98
C LEU A 123 8.38 -5.75 14.67
N ALA A 124 8.56 -4.91 15.70
CA ALA A 124 9.13 -3.57 15.54
C ALA A 124 10.52 -3.60 14.86
N LYS A 125 11.36 -4.59 15.18
CA LYS A 125 12.65 -4.77 14.50
C LYS A 125 12.53 -5.13 13.03
N LEU A 126 11.47 -5.83 12.63
CA LEU A 126 11.19 -6.11 11.21
C LEU A 126 10.77 -4.84 10.48
N VAL A 127 9.93 -4.00 11.10
CA VAL A 127 9.56 -2.67 10.57
C VAL A 127 10.80 -1.82 10.32
N GLU A 128 11.73 -1.78 11.30
CA GLU A 128 12.99 -1.05 11.16
C GLU A 128 13.89 -1.65 10.07
N LYS A 129 13.93 -2.97 9.95
CA LYS A 129 14.71 -3.67 8.94
C LYS A 129 14.23 -3.35 7.53
N GLU A 130 12.92 -3.32 7.32
CA GLU A 130 12.28 -3.03 6.03
C GLU A 130 12.19 -1.52 5.74
N ASN A 131 12.70 -0.66 6.65
CA ASN A 131 12.65 0.80 6.55
C ASN A 131 11.21 1.32 6.30
N MET A 132 10.25 0.69 6.97
CA MET A 132 8.83 0.96 6.74
C MET A 132 8.37 2.15 7.59
N ASN A 133 8.38 3.33 6.98
CA ASN A 133 7.90 4.57 7.58
C ASN A 133 6.39 4.68 7.38
N ASP A 134 5.61 4.30 8.39
CA ASP A 134 4.15 4.29 8.32
C ASP A 134 3.52 4.73 9.64
N ALA A 135 2.67 5.76 9.57
CA ALA A 135 2.07 6.40 10.73
C ALA A 135 1.13 5.46 11.51
N VAL A 136 0.48 4.50 10.85
CA VAL A 136 -0.40 3.54 11.53
C VAL A 136 0.43 2.52 12.30
N ILE A 137 1.46 1.96 11.67
CA ILE A 137 2.39 1.04 12.33
C ILE A 137 3.07 1.72 13.54
N ASP A 138 3.54 2.94 13.36
CA ASP A 138 4.18 3.72 14.42
C ASP A 138 3.21 3.95 15.60
N PHE A 139 1.97 4.34 15.31
CA PHE A 139 0.94 4.51 16.34
C PHE A 139 0.69 3.22 17.12
N LEU A 140 0.51 2.09 16.44
CA LEU A 140 0.25 0.79 17.06
C LEU A 140 1.42 0.36 17.97
N LEU A 141 2.66 0.51 17.51
CA LEU A 141 3.86 0.14 18.28
C LEU A 141 4.13 1.09 19.45
N CYS A 142 3.98 2.40 19.25
CA CYS A 142 4.13 3.40 20.32
C CYS A 142 3.09 3.19 21.43
N ALA A 143 1.82 2.97 21.05
CA ALA A 143 0.75 2.72 22.00
C ALA A 143 0.94 1.42 22.79
N SER A 144 1.67 0.44 22.24
CA SER A 144 1.95 -0.84 22.90
C SER A 144 2.92 -0.75 24.08
N ASP A 145 3.52 0.42 24.34
CA ASP A 145 4.40 0.68 25.49
C ASP A 145 5.58 -0.32 25.57
N ILE A 146 6.25 -0.51 24.44
CA ILE A 146 7.38 -1.44 24.27
C ILE A 146 8.74 -0.74 24.16
N GLY A 147 8.78 0.57 24.38
CA GLY A 147 9.97 1.40 24.16
C GLY A 147 10.17 1.87 22.71
N TYR A 148 9.22 1.61 21.82
CA TYR A 148 9.17 2.21 20.48
C TYR A 148 8.73 3.66 20.58
N THR A 149 9.45 4.58 19.94
CA THR A 149 9.22 6.03 20.07
C THR A 149 9.19 6.78 18.74
N LYS A 150 9.34 6.09 17.61
CA LYS A 150 9.27 6.72 16.30
C LYS A 150 7.81 6.97 15.95
N MET A 151 7.54 8.14 15.40
CA MET A 151 6.24 8.55 14.88
C MET A 151 6.49 9.37 13.61
N THR A 152 5.91 8.95 12.50
CA THR A 152 5.89 9.70 11.23
C THR A 152 4.47 10.15 10.87
N ASN A 153 4.36 11.12 9.96
CA ASN A 153 3.12 11.49 9.27
C ASN A 153 3.01 10.82 7.89
N ARG A 154 4.00 10.03 7.49
CA ARG A 154 4.03 9.32 6.21
C ARG A 154 3.26 8.02 6.30
N TYR A 155 2.74 7.58 5.17
CA TYR A 155 2.07 6.30 5.03
C TYR A 155 2.78 5.50 3.96
N TYR A 156 3.08 4.23 4.25
CA TYR A 156 3.62 3.34 3.23
C TYR A 156 2.56 3.06 2.16
N LYS A 157 1.29 2.93 2.60
CA LYS A 157 0.11 2.96 1.73
C LYS A 157 -0.85 4.04 2.24
N GLU A 158 -1.06 5.08 1.44
CA GLU A 158 -1.84 6.26 1.87
C GLU A 158 -3.35 5.97 1.92
N ASN A 159 -3.96 5.49 0.83
CA ASN A 159 -5.36 5.06 0.85
C ASN A 159 -5.42 3.57 1.22
N PRO A 160 -6.21 3.13 2.23
CA PRO A 160 -7.11 3.93 3.06
C PRO A 160 -6.47 4.45 4.36
N TYR A 161 -5.25 4.01 4.71
CA TYR A 161 -4.70 4.15 6.05
C TYR A 161 -4.51 5.60 6.54
N ALA A 162 -4.29 6.58 5.67
CA ALA A 162 -4.22 8.00 6.02
C ALA A 162 -5.51 8.52 6.65
N LYS A 163 -6.66 7.97 6.27
CA LYS A 163 -7.98 8.31 6.82
C LYS A 163 -8.11 7.92 8.30
N THR A 164 -7.26 7.01 8.81
CA THR A 164 -7.25 6.64 10.25
C THR A 164 -6.76 7.76 11.15
N ARG A 165 -5.99 8.72 10.64
CA ARG A 165 -5.51 9.87 11.40
C ARG A 165 -6.64 10.70 11.98
N GLU A 166 -7.66 10.98 11.19
CA GLU A 166 -8.85 11.72 11.64
C GLU A 166 -9.56 10.98 12.78
N ILE A 167 -9.63 9.65 12.73
CA ILE A 167 -10.20 8.83 13.81
C ILE A 167 -9.38 9.00 15.09
N ILE A 168 -8.05 8.93 14.99
CA ILE A 168 -7.14 9.03 16.14
C ILE A 168 -7.17 10.45 16.74
N GLU A 169 -7.19 11.49 15.91
CA GLU A 169 -7.28 12.90 16.35
C GLU A 169 -8.63 13.19 17.02
N LEU A 170 -9.75 12.75 16.43
CA LEU A 170 -11.07 12.87 17.05
C LEU A 170 -11.13 12.12 18.38
N ALA A 171 -10.49 10.95 18.51
CA ALA A 171 -10.53 10.17 19.74
C ALA A 171 -9.92 10.87 20.96
N GLN A 172 -9.04 11.86 20.73
CA GLN A 172 -8.44 12.67 21.79
C GLN A 172 -9.40 13.73 22.34
N THR A 173 -10.41 14.13 21.57
CA THR A 173 -11.31 15.25 21.91
C THR A 173 -12.77 14.82 22.05
N ASP A 174 -13.26 13.96 21.16
CA ASP A 174 -14.62 13.42 21.14
C ASP A 174 -14.61 11.97 20.61
N LYS A 175 -14.56 11.01 21.55
CA LYS A 175 -14.65 9.57 21.23
C LYS A 175 -15.93 9.18 20.50
N LYS A 176 -17.04 9.90 20.71
CA LYS A 176 -18.30 9.58 20.03
C LYS A 176 -18.21 9.96 18.56
N GLU A 177 -17.60 11.11 18.25
CA GLU A 177 -17.37 11.52 16.86
C GLU A 177 -16.32 10.62 16.19
N ALA A 178 -15.25 10.26 16.91
CA ALA A 178 -14.29 9.27 16.43
C ALA A 178 -14.95 7.93 16.07
N SER A 179 -15.89 7.46 16.89
CA SER A 179 -16.63 6.20 16.64
C SER A 179 -17.53 6.29 15.40
N LYS A 180 -18.13 7.46 15.12
CA LYS A 180 -18.87 7.68 13.85
C LYS A 180 -17.94 7.74 12.64
N ARG A 181 -16.79 8.42 12.76
CA ARG A 181 -15.80 8.50 11.69
C ARG A 181 -15.22 7.13 11.35
N LEU A 182 -14.96 6.32 12.38
CA LEU A 182 -14.58 4.91 12.29
C LEU A 182 -15.64 4.08 11.57
N GLN A 183 -16.92 4.29 11.89
CA GLN A 183 -18.00 3.61 11.19
C GLN A 183 -18.00 3.91 9.69
N THR A 184 -17.91 5.20 9.32
CA THR A 184 -17.80 5.63 7.92
C THR A 184 -16.58 4.99 7.23
N TYR A 185 -15.44 4.97 7.92
CA TYR A 185 -14.21 4.35 7.42
C TYR A 185 -14.43 2.87 7.05
N MET A 186 -14.96 2.09 7.99
CA MET A 186 -15.15 0.65 7.77
C MET A 186 -16.27 0.30 6.78
N GLU A 187 -17.31 1.13 6.69
CA GLU A 187 -18.45 0.86 5.79
C GLU A 187 -18.19 1.28 4.34
N LYS A 188 -17.34 2.30 4.12
CA LYS A 188 -17.22 2.95 2.80
C LYS A 188 -15.80 3.06 2.25
N GLU A 189 -14.79 3.12 3.12
CA GLU A 189 -13.46 3.55 2.71
C GLU A 189 -12.42 2.43 2.80
N TRP A 190 -12.45 1.62 3.86
CA TRP A 190 -11.42 0.62 4.11
C TRP A 190 -11.35 -0.42 3.00
N PHE A 191 -12.46 -1.09 2.68
CA PHE A 191 -12.45 -2.15 1.66
C PHE A 191 -12.20 -1.61 0.26
N LYS A 192 -12.82 -0.46 -0.07
CA LYS A 192 -12.62 0.22 -1.37
C LYS A 192 -11.18 0.67 -1.56
N GLY A 193 -10.52 1.15 -0.49
CA GLY A 193 -9.13 1.58 -0.54
C GLY A 193 -8.11 0.47 -0.81
N HIS A 194 -8.54 -0.80 -0.90
CA HIS A 194 -7.71 -1.94 -1.28
C HIS A 194 -8.07 -2.51 -2.66
N TYR A 195 -8.85 -1.81 -3.48
CA TYR A 195 -9.16 -2.26 -4.85
C TYR A 195 -7.91 -2.30 -5.74
N ASP A 196 -6.89 -1.51 -5.41
CA ASP A 196 -5.55 -1.60 -6.01
C ASP A 196 -4.82 -2.92 -5.73
N TYR A 197 -5.26 -3.69 -4.73
CA TYR A 197 -4.83 -5.07 -4.48
C TYR A 197 -5.80 -6.11 -5.03
N GLU A 198 -6.67 -5.75 -5.99
CA GLU A 198 -7.64 -6.63 -6.63
C GLU A 198 -8.73 -7.19 -5.66
N TRP A 199 -8.91 -6.58 -4.49
CA TRP A 199 -9.83 -7.10 -3.47
C TRP A 199 -11.31 -7.05 -3.87
N LYS A 200 -11.69 -6.12 -4.76
CA LYS A 200 -13.08 -5.90 -5.20
C LYS A 200 -13.81 -7.20 -5.56
N ASN A 201 -13.12 -8.09 -6.28
CA ASN A 201 -13.68 -9.34 -6.76
C ASN A 201 -13.03 -10.60 -6.17
N ALA A 202 -12.09 -10.48 -5.24
CA ALA A 202 -11.35 -11.60 -4.68
C ALA A 202 -12.25 -12.72 -4.11
N HIS A 203 -13.41 -12.37 -3.55
CA HIS A 203 -14.41 -13.33 -3.05
C HIS A 203 -14.98 -14.28 -4.12
N LYS A 204 -14.78 -13.99 -5.41
CA LYS A 204 -15.17 -14.85 -6.53
C LYS A 204 -14.09 -15.87 -6.89
N GLU A 205 -12.86 -15.62 -6.49
CA GLU A 205 -11.71 -16.46 -6.82
C GLU A 205 -11.56 -17.64 -5.84
N PRO A 206 -11.03 -18.79 -6.30
CA PRO A 206 -10.59 -19.85 -5.40
C PRO A 206 -9.53 -19.34 -4.42
N GLY A 207 -9.62 -19.74 -3.15
CA GLY A 207 -8.65 -19.33 -2.12
C GLY A 207 -9.06 -18.10 -1.30
N TYR A 208 -10.22 -17.49 -1.55
CA TYR A 208 -10.72 -16.44 -0.67
C TYR A 208 -11.01 -16.97 0.74
N VAL A 209 -10.30 -16.42 1.72
CA VAL A 209 -10.41 -16.77 3.16
C VAL A 209 -10.88 -15.60 4.02
N GLY A 210 -11.39 -14.54 3.38
CA GLY A 210 -11.85 -13.32 4.05
C GLY A 210 -10.75 -12.27 4.19
N TYR A 211 -11.17 -11.01 4.19
CA TYR A 211 -10.29 -9.86 4.44
C TYR A 211 -10.77 -9.11 5.67
N TRP A 212 -9.85 -8.90 6.61
CA TRP A 212 -10.14 -8.37 7.93
C TRP A 212 -9.24 -7.19 8.28
N SER A 213 -9.84 -6.10 8.76
CA SER A 213 -9.12 -4.92 9.21
C SER A 213 -8.64 -5.09 10.66
N PHE A 214 -7.61 -5.91 10.85
CA PHE A 214 -7.03 -6.14 12.17
C PHE A 214 -6.48 -4.84 12.78
N GLU A 215 -5.87 -4.00 11.96
CA GLU A 215 -5.32 -2.70 12.35
C GLU A 215 -6.39 -1.75 12.87
N THR A 216 -7.57 -1.72 12.26
CA THR A 216 -8.67 -0.88 12.76
C THR A 216 -9.19 -1.38 14.10
N ALA A 217 -9.34 -2.70 14.26
CA ALA A 217 -9.73 -3.28 15.55
C ALA A 217 -8.67 -3.03 16.64
N ALA A 218 -7.38 -3.06 16.29
CA ALA A 218 -6.30 -2.72 17.22
C ALA A 218 -6.35 -1.24 17.62
N ILE A 219 -6.60 -0.32 16.68
CA ILE A 219 -6.82 1.11 16.94
C ILE A 219 -8.00 1.30 17.90
N VAL A 220 -9.13 0.63 17.65
CA VAL A 220 -10.32 0.68 18.53
C VAL A 220 -9.98 0.23 19.95
N LYS A 221 -9.27 -0.91 20.08
CA LYS A 221 -8.85 -1.45 21.38
C LYS A 221 -7.93 -0.48 22.13
N ILE A 222 -6.94 0.09 21.45
CA ILE A 222 -6.00 1.07 22.01
C ILE A 222 -6.72 2.32 22.51
N LEU A 223 -7.59 2.89 21.68
CA LEU A 223 -8.27 4.15 21.95
C LEU A 223 -9.49 3.97 22.86
N GLY A 224 -10.01 2.75 23.00
CA GLY A 224 -11.26 2.46 23.71
C GLY A 224 -12.42 3.22 23.09
N LEU A 225 -12.65 3.02 21.80
CA LEU A 225 -13.79 3.56 21.03
C LEU A 225 -15.00 2.63 21.13
N ASP A 226 -16.20 3.17 20.88
CA ASP A 226 -17.42 2.37 20.79
C ASP A 226 -17.59 1.86 19.36
N ASP A 227 -17.37 0.57 19.16
CA ASP A 227 -17.45 -0.13 17.87
C ASP A 227 -18.72 -0.98 17.74
N THR A 228 -19.72 -0.77 18.61
CA THR A 228 -20.94 -1.60 18.63
C THR A 228 -21.67 -1.59 17.28
N SER A 229 -21.61 -0.48 16.54
CA SER A 229 -22.22 -0.38 15.20
C SER A 229 -21.51 -1.23 14.14
N LEU A 230 -20.27 -1.66 14.38
CA LEU A 230 -19.46 -2.45 13.45
C LEU A 230 -19.53 -3.95 13.69
N LYS A 231 -20.34 -4.40 14.65
CA LYS A 231 -20.45 -5.82 15.01
C LYS A 231 -20.79 -6.73 13.82
N ASP A 232 -21.64 -6.24 12.91
CA ASP A 232 -22.11 -6.98 11.75
C ASP A 232 -21.41 -6.53 10.45
N ASN A 233 -20.33 -5.73 10.53
CA ASN A 233 -19.56 -5.32 9.37
C ASN A 233 -18.72 -6.50 8.83
N ASN A 234 -18.75 -6.71 7.52
CA ASN A 234 -18.11 -7.86 6.85
C ASN A 234 -16.59 -7.95 7.02
N HIS A 235 -15.92 -6.84 7.36
CA HIS A 235 -14.46 -6.73 7.40
C HIS A 235 -13.91 -6.30 8.76
N TYR A 236 -14.78 -5.90 9.69
CA TYR A 236 -14.36 -5.50 11.03
C TYR A 236 -14.26 -6.72 11.95
N PRO A 237 -13.08 -7.06 12.50
CA PRO A 237 -12.94 -8.25 13.33
C PRO A 237 -13.38 -7.99 14.79
N TYR A 238 -14.70 -7.81 14.98
CA TYR A 238 -15.31 -7.47 16.27
C TYR A 238 -14.92 -8.44 17.40
N ASP A 239 -15.01 -9.75 17.16
CA ASP A 239 -14.70 -10.73 18.20
C ASP A 239 -13.23 -10.65 18.68
N LEU A 240 -12.29 -10.32 17.79
CA LEU A 240 -10.88 -10.11 18.14
C LEU A 240 -10.67 -8.81 18.92
N ALA A 241 -11.36 -7.72 18.54
CA ALA A 241 -11.32 -6.45 19.28
C ALA A 241 -11.72 -6.64 20.76
N HIS A 242 -12.65 -7.56 21.02
CA HIS A 242 -13.23 -7.82 22.34
C HIS A 242 -12.69 -9.11 23.03
N TYR A 243 -11.68 -9.78 22.48
CA TYR A 243 -11.22 -11.09 22.97
C TYR A 243 -10.63 -11.08 24.39
N LYS A 244 -9.70 -10.15 24.63
CA LYS A 244 -9.01 -9.92 25.91
C LYS A 244 -8.99 -8.42 26.20
N ASN A 245 -8.74 -8.03 27.44
CA ASN A 245 -8.69 -6.63 27.89
C ASN A 245 -7.67 -6.40 29.03
N GLU A 246 -6.59 -7.18 29.06
CA GLU A 246 -5.57 -7.14 30.12
C GLU A 246 -4.41 -6.21 29.79
N MET A 247 -4.01 -6.16 28.51
CA MET A 247 -2.95 -5.29 28.01
C MET A 247 -3.24 -3.81 28.29
N LYS A 248 -2.21 -3.08 28.71
CA LYS A 248 -2.28 -1.63 28.94
C LYS A 248 -1.55 -0.90 27.83
N PHE A 249 -2.20 0.12 27.32
CA PHE A 249 -1.67 0.96 26.25
C PHE A 249 -1.22 2.31 26.79
N LYS A 250 -0.13 2.83 26.23
CA LYS A 250 0.34 4.19 26.43
C LYS A 250 -0.62 5.14 25.73
N HIS A 251 -1.02 6.20 26.41
CA HIS A 251 -1.75 7.29 25.77
C HIS A 251 -0.81 8.03 24.80
N ILE A 252 -1.27 8.21 23.55
CA ILE A 252 -0.53 8.92 22.52
C ILE A 252 -1.28 10.23 22.23
N ASP A 253 -0.61 11.34 22.47
CA ASP A 253 -1.05 12.67 22.05
C ASP A 253 -0.29 13.03 20.77
N LEU A 254 -1.00 13.08 19.65
CA LEU A 254 -0.38 13.37 18.34
C LEU A 254 0.21 14.79 18.27
N SER A 255 -0.22 15.71 19.15
CA SER A 255 0.33 17.08 19.20
C SER A 255 1.73 17.15 19.82
N GLU A 256 2.15 16.13 20.57
CA GLU A 256 3.51 16.02 21.12
C GLU A 256 4.55 15.65 20.04
N TYR A 257 4.09 15.20 18.87
CA TYR A 257 4.95 14.78 17.77
C TYR A 257 4.97 15.87 16.70
N HIS A 258 6.10 16.56 16.61
CA HIS A 258 6.37 17.46 15.49
C HIS A 258 6.92 16.64 14.33
N TYR A 259 6.16 16.55 13.25
CA TYR A 259 6.62 15.98 12.01
C TYR A 259 7.44 17.05 11.30
N GLU A 260 8.76 16.92 11.33
CA GLU A 260 9.59 17.63 10.35
C GLU A 260 9.28 16.98 9.00
N ASP A 261 8.67 17.74 8.08
CA ASP A 261 8.48 17.31 6.69
C ASP A 261 9.86 17.26 6.01
N GLU A 262 10.68 16.28 6.39
CA GLU A 262 12.06 16.12 5.89
C GLU A 262 12.09 15.68 4.41
N THR A 263 10.98 15.73 3.67
CA THR A 263 10.90 15.38 2.23
C THR A 263 10.07 16.33 1.36
N GLU A 264 9.44 17.37 1.90
CA GLU A 264 9.40 18.58 1.07
C GLU A 264 10.83 19.12 1.16
N GLU A 265 11.73 18.58 0.32
CA GLU A 265 12.83 19.41 -0.13
C GLU A 265 12.13 20.71 -0.53
N ILE A 266 12.41 21.78 0.20
CA ILE A 266 12.15 23.13 -0.27
C ILE A 266 13.13 23.29 -1.45
N GLU A 267 12.89 22.55 -2.53
CA GLU A 267 13.39 22.89 -3.83
C GLU A 267 12.84 24.29 -4.05
N ASP A 268 13.73 25.25 -4.28
CA ASP A 268 13.32 26.59 -4.69
C ASP A 268 12.38 26.40 -5.90
N ILE A 269 11.07 26.56 -5.69
CA ILE A 269 10.07 26.30 -6.74
C ILE A 269 10.33 27.30 -7.85
N VAL A 270 10.93 26.83 -8.94
CA VAL A 270 11.14 27.63 -10.13
C VAL A 270 9.84 27.64 -10.92
N GLU A 271 9.05 28.69 -10.72
CA GLU A 271 7.80 28.88 -11.45
C GLU A 271 8.05 29.33 -12.89
N GLY A 272 7.36 28.69 -13.83
CA GLY A 272 7.20 29.12 -15.21
C GLY A 272 7.65 28.03 -16.17
N ILE A 273 6.91 27.81 -17.26
CA ILE A 273 7.31 26.88 -18.32
C ILE A 273 7.70 27.71 -19.55
N GLU A 274 8.97 28.06 -19.66
CA GLU A 274 9.48 29.13 -20.55
C GLU A 274 9.07 28.91 -22.02
N HIS A 275 9.22 27.68 -22.50
CA HIS A 275 8.95 27.31 -23.88
C HIS A 275 7.46 27.04 -24.16
N ASN A 276 6.62 26.89 -23.13
CA ASN A 276 5.18 26.69 -23.28
C ASN A 276 4.39 27.13 -22.03
N PRO A 277 4.21 28.45 -21.81
CA PRO A 277 3.58 28.97 -20.59
C PRO A 277 2.11 28.55 -20.41
N ALA A 278 1.46 28.07 -21.48
CA ALA A 278 0.10 27.56 -21.37
C ALA A 278 0.06 26.35 -20.41
N LEU A 279 1.08 25.49 -20.41
CA LEU A 279 1.10 24.27 -19.59
C LEU A 279 1.01 24.54 -18.09
N GLU A 280 1.35 25.74 -17.63
CA GLU A 280 1.20 26.18 -16.23
C GLU A 280 -0.25 26.14 -15.73
N ASN A 281 -1.23 26.07 -16.63
CA ASN A 281 -2.64 25.91 -16.24
C ASN A 281 -3.02 24.46 -15.91
N ILE A 282 -2.19 23.48 -16.27
CA ILE A 282 -2.47 22.05 -16.09
C ILE A 282 -1.32 21.28 -15.42
N ILE A 283 -0.17 21.92 -15.20
CA ILE A 283 0.98 21.38 -14.47
C ILE A 283 1.21 22.23 -13.21
N PRO A 284 1.25 21.65 -12.00
CA PRO A 284 1.52 22.38 -10.78
C PRO A 284 2.93 23.01 -10.76
N PRO A 285 3.10 24.18 -10.10
CA PRO A 285 4.38 24.89 -10.03
C PRO A 285 5.60 24.04 -9.63
N LYS A 286 5.42 23.12 -8.67
CA LYS A 286 6.47 22.19 -8.22
C LYS A 286 7.09 21.34 -9.33
N TRP A 287 6.41 21.15 -10.47
CA TRP A 287 6.91 20.36 -11.60
C TRP A 287 7.34 21.19 -12.80
N HIS A 288 7.29 22.53 -12.72
CA HIS A 288 7.70 23.40 -13.84
C HIS A 288 9.17 23.21 -14.23
N SER A 289 10.08 23.10 -13.25
CA SER A 289 11.52 22.88 -13.50
C SER A 289 11.79 21.55 -14.21
N LEU A 290 11.15 20.47 -13.75
CA LEU A 290 11.20 19.15 -14.39
C LEU A 290 10.74 19.20 -15.85
N VAL A 291 9.63 19.89 -16.11
CA VAL A 291 9.07 20.01 -17.47
C VAL A 291 9.98 20.86 -18.37
N ASN A 292 10.55 21.95 -17.86
CA ASN A 292 11.52 22.75 -18.62
C ASN A 292 12.77 21.94 -18.98
N GLU A 293 13.32 21.17 -18.05
CA GLU A 293 14.47 20.29 -18.31
C GLU A 293 14.14 19.27 -19.39
N LEU A 294 12.97 18.63 -19.30
CA LEU A 294 12.52 17.64 -20.26
C LEU A 294 12.33 18.23 -21.67
N ILE A 295 11.71 19.41 -21.78
CA ILE A 295 11.56 20.13 -23.05
C ILE A 295 12.93 20.49 -23.62
N HIS A 296 13.82 21.06 -22.80
CA HIS A 296 15.16 21.44 -23.20
C HIS A 296 15.95 20.24 -23.75
N ASP A 297 15.96 19.14 -23.02
CA ASP A 297 16.68 17.94 -23.42
C ASP A 297 16.10 17.32 -24.69
N TYR A 298 14.78 17.26 -24.82
CA TYR A 298 14.11 16.72 -26.00
C TYR A 298 14.45 17.51 -27.28
N GLU A 299 14.63 18.82 -27.15
CA GLU A 299 15.01 19.69 -28.28
C GLU A 299 16.52 19.65 -28.61
N ASN A 300 17.38 19.36 -27.62
CA ASN A 300 18.82 19.57 -27.75
C ASN A 300 19.68 18.29 -27.65
N MET A 301 19.15 17.17 -27.19
CA MET A 301 19.86 15.89 -27.09
C MET A 301 19.56 14.98 -28.29
N ASP A 302 20.50 14.09 -28.61
CA ASP A 302 20.23 12.95 -29.49
C ASP A 302 19.39 11.89 -28.76
N ASP A 303 18.65 11.09 -29.54
CA ASP A 303 17.66 10.14 -29.01
C ASP A 303 18.29 9.07 -28.12
N SER A 304 19.48 8.56 -28.47
CA SER A 304 20.19 7.59 -27.64
C SER A 304 20.57 8.18 -26.28
N SER A 305 21.10 9.41 -26.25
CA SER A 305 21.44 10.11 -25.00
C SER A 305 20.19 10.44 -24.16
N PHE A 306 19.11 10.87 -24.81
CA PHE A 306 17.83 11.15 -24.13
C PHE A 306 17.26 9.87 -23.50
N TYR A 307 17.21 8.78 -24.27
CA TYR A 307 16.73 7.48 -23.80
C TYR A 307 17.52 7.00 -22.57
N GLU A 308 18.85 7.04 -22.62
CA GLU A 308 19.68 6.59 -21.50
C GLU A 308 19.50 7.43 -20.23
N LYS A 309 19.29 8.75 -20.36
CA LYS A 309 18.99 9.63 -19.23
C LYS A 309 17.63 9.32 -18.61
N TYR A 310 16.63 9.10 -19.45
CA TYR A 310 15.22 9.09 -19.03
C TYR A 310 14.61 7.70 -18.81
N LYS A 311 15.25 6.62 -19.30
CA LYS A 311 14.73 5.23 -19.20
C LYS A 311 14.35 4.80 -17.80
N LYS A 312 15.05 5.29 -16.78
CA LYS A 312 14.77 5.00 -15.37
C LYS A 312 14.10 6.17 -14.65
N THR A 313 14.48 7.40 -14.95
CA THR A 313 14.05 8.58 -14.16
C THR A 313 12.60 8.98 -14.42
N ILE A 314 12.10 8.75 -15.64
CA ILE A 314 10.68 8.92 -16.01
C ILE A 314 10.08 7.63 -16.59
N GLY A 315 10.78 6.50 -16.44
CA GLY A 315 10.23 5.17 -16.73
C GLY A 315 10.10 4.80 -18.20
N ILE A 316 10.66 5.55 -19.16
CA ILE A 316 10.47 5.24 -20.59
C ILE A 316 11.05 3.89 -21.01
N GLY A 317 11.95 3.30 -20.21
CA GLY A 317 12.46 1.94 -20.40
C GLY A 317 11.43 0.83 -20.14
N GLN A 318 10.27 1.17 -19.57
CA GLN A 318 9.12 0.26 -19.43
C GLN A 318 8.20 0.29 -20.65
N VAL A 319 8.26 1.38 -21.45
CA VAL A 319 7.48 1.55 -22.69
C VAL A 319 8.29 1.03 -23.86
N TRP A 320 9.53 1.49 -24.00
CA TRP A 320 10.49 1.05 -24.99
C TRP A 320 11.59 0.27 -24.29
N PHE A 321 11.67 -1.04 -24.54
CA PHE A 321 12.68 -1.89 -23.91
C PHE A 321 14.06 -1.67 -24.50
N LEU A 322 14.12 -1.26 -25.77
CA LEU A 322 15.34 -1.01 -26.51
C LEU A 322 15.40 0.46 -26.98
N PRO A 323 16.59 1.10 -26.98
CA PRO A 323 16.74 2.47 -27.47
C PRO A 323 16.24 2.66 -28.91
N GLN A 324 16.38 1.63 -29.76
CA GLN A 324 15.95 1.69 -31.15
C GLN A 324 14.42 1.82 -31.30
N GLU A 325 13.64 1.22 -30.38
CA GLU A 325 12.18 1.32 -30.41
C GLU A 325 11.75 2.78 -30.15
N TYR A 326 12.40 3.43 -29.18
CA TYR A 326 12.22 4.86 -28.93
C TYR A 326 12.66 5.72 -30.12
N GLU A 327 13.82 5.44 -30.72
CA GLU A 327 14.32 6.17 -31.90
C GLU A 327 13.35 6.08 -33.10
N GLU A 328 12.78 4.89 -33.34
CA GLU A 328 11.81 4.66 -34.41
C GLU A 328 10.50 5.42 -34.16
N GLU A 329 9.94 5.36 -32.95
CA GLU A 329 8.71 6.07 -32.62
C GLU A 329 8.91 7.60 -32.52
N ASN A 330 10.10 8.05 -32.13
CA ASN A 330 10.43 9.46 -32.04
C ASN A 330 10.93 10.08 -33.37
N GLU A 331 10.91 9.33 -34.49
CA GLU A 331 11.44 9.80 -35.78
C GLU A 331 10.78 11.11 -36.25
N GLN A 332 9.48 11.28 -35.96
CA GLN A 332 8.70 12.48 -36.31
C GLN A 332 8.79 13.61 -35.26
N LYS A 333 9.55 13.40 -34.17
CA LYS A 333 9.66 14.30 -33.02
C LYS A 333 8.31 14.73 -32.45
N ASN A 334 7.38 13.78 -32.32
CA ASN A 334 6.00 14.01 -31.87
C ASN A 334 5.66 13.19 -30.60
N LEU A 335 6.57 13.14 -29.62
CA LEU A 335 6.37 12.40 -28.35
C LEU A 335 6.45 13.27 -27.09
N LEU A 336 6.66 14.58 -27.21
CA LEU A 336 6.96 15.45 -26.08
C LEU A 336 5.81 15.50 -25.05
N GLY A 337 4.56 15.55 -25.50
CA GLY A 337 3.40 15.50 -24.61
C GLY A 337 3.34 14.18 -23.84
N SER A 338 3.58 13.07 -24.51
CA SER A 338 3.58 11.72 -23.93
C SER A 338 4.70 11.54 -22.90
N LEU A 339 5.89 12.05 -23.20
CA LEU A 339 7.03 12.05 -22.28
C LEU A 339 6.76 12.88 -21.02
N ILE A 340 6.09 14.04 -21.16
CA ILE A 340 5.64 14.85 -20.01
C ILE A 340 4.62 14.07 -19.17
N VAL A 341 3.66 13.39 -19.81
CA VAL A 341 2.69 12.54 -19.09
C VAL A 341 3.43 11.46 -18.28
N PHE A 342 4.36 10.72 -18.89
CA PHE A 342 5.14 9.69 -18.17
C PHE A 342 5.95 10.26 -17.01
N ALA A 343 6.61 11.40 -17.21
CA ALA A 343 7.35 12.09 -16.17
C ALA A 343 6.47 12.46 -14.97
N LEU A 344 5.25 12.94 -15.22
CA LEU A 344 4.30 13.32 -14.18
C LEU A 344 3.59 12.13 -13.53
N THR A 345 3.48 10.99 -14.23
CA THR A 345 3.02 9.72 -13.64
C THR A 345 4.02 9.19 -12.62
N VAL A 346 5.32 9.18 -12.92
CA VAL A 346 6.38 8.75 -12.00
C VAL A 346 6.50 9.68 -10.76
N ARG A 347 5.80 10.81 -10.77
CA ARG A 347 5.74 11.79 -9.68
C ARG A 347 4.39 11.81 -8.94
N ASP A 348 3.56 10.79 -9.15
CA ASP A 348 2.21 10.62 -8.58
C ASP A 348 1.23 11.78 -8.88
N TYR A 349 1.53 12.64 -9.85
CA TYR A 349 0.57 13.68 -10.24
C TYR A 349 -0.48 13.15 -11.21
N ILE A 350 -0.04 12.35 -12.19
CA ILE A 350 -0.95 11.69 -13.12
C ILE A 350 -1.16 10.25 -12.65
N LEU A 351 -2.42 9.88 -12.43
CA LEU A 351 -2.82 8.49 -12.20
C LEU A 351 -2.85 7.76 -13.55
N GLN A 352 -2.03 6.72 -13.68
CA GLN A 352 -2.08 5.78 -14.79
C GLN A 352 -2.90 4.55 -14.41
N LEU A 353 -3.80 4.13 -15.29
CA LEU A 353 -4.64 2.93 -15.14
C LEU A 353 -4.58 2.08 -16.41
N ASP A 354 -4.74 0.76 -16.28
CA ASP A 354 -4.94 -0.10 -17.44
C ASP A 354 -6.29 0.22 -18.11
N TYR A 355 -6.43 -0.02 -19.41
CA TYR A 355 -7.69 0.21 -20.11
C TYR A 355 -8.88 -0.57 -19.54
N LYS A 356 -8.63 -1.64 -18.78
CA LYS A 356 -9.67 -2.45 -18.12
C LYS A 356 -10.05 -1.97 -16.73
N ASP A 357 -9.25 -1.10 -16.13
CA ASP A 357 -9.47 -0.65 -14.77
C ASP A 357 -10.54 0.43 -14.71
N ASP A 358 -11.48 0.29 -13.77
CA ASP A 358 -12.54 1.27 -13.54
C ASP A 358 -11.98 2.45 -12.72
N LEU A 359 -11.98 3.66 -13.28
CA LEU A 359 -11.49 4.87 -12.58
C LEU A 359 -12.13 5.08 -11.20
N GLU A 360 -13.39 4.71 -11.01
CA GLU A 360 -14.11 4.79 -9.73
C GLU A 360 -13.35 4.09 -8.58
N ASP A 361 -12.62 3.02 -8.90
CA ASP A 361 -11.90 2.19 -7.94
C ASP A 361 -10.59 2.86 -7.47
N TYR A 362 -10.05 3.79 -8.25
CA TYR A 362 -8.71 4.37 -8.05
C TYR A 362 -8.72 5.88 -7.83
N ILE A 363 -9.85 6.55 -8.06
CA ILE A 363 -9.95 8.02 -7.96
C ILE A 363 -9.54 8.57 -6.59
N ASP A 364 -9.77 7.81 -5.52
CA ASP A 364 -9.34 8.15 -4.16
C ASP A 364 -7.81 8.17 -3.97
N ASN A 365 -7.06 7.52 -4.87
CA ASN A 365 -5.60 7.51 -4.87
C ASN A 365 -5.01 8.72 -5.61
N LEU A 366 -5.81 9.46 -6.38
CA LEU A 366 -5.34 10.57 -7.19
C LEU A 366 -5.10 11.82 -6.33
N LYS A 367 -3.84 12.24 -6.24
CA LYS A 367 -3.42 13.41 -5.46
C LYS A 367 -3.80 14.72 -6.15
N ASN A 368 -4.24 15.71 -5.36
CA ASN A 368 -4.48 17.06 -5.83
C ASN A 368 -3.37 18.00 -5.32
N PHE A 369 -2.54 18.49 -6.24
CA PHE A 369 -1.42 19.39 -5.92
C PHE A 369 -1.73 20.87 -6.17
N TRP A 370 -3.00 21.22 -6.40
CA TRP A 370 -3.41 22.60 -6.66
C TRP A 370 -3.93 23.28 -5.40
N ASN A 371 -3.34 24.43 -5.07
CA ASN A 371 -3.80 25.31 -3.99
C ASN A 371 -4.90 26.27 -4.48
N VAL A 372 -5.93 25.74 -5.16
CA VAL A 372 -7.08 26.51 -5.69
C VAL A 372 -8.39 25.99 -5.12
N SER A 373 -9.43 26.83 -5.14
CA SER A 373 -10.73 26.49 -4.51
C SER A 373 -11.50 25.38 -5.23
N GLU A 374 -11.33 25.23 -6.54
CA GLU A 374 -12.05 24.24 -7.34
C GLU A 374 -11.14 23.63 -8.43
N THR A 375 -11.12 22.31 -8.49
CA THR A 375 -10.48 21.52 -9.55
C THR A 375 -11.50 20.71 -10.33
N LYS A 376 -11.10 20.24 -11.51
CA LYS A 376 -11.84 19.27 -12.33
C LYS A 376 -10.91 18.14 -12.74
N LEU A 377 -11.49 16.97 -13.02
CA LEU A 377 -10.74 15.82 -13.51
C LEU A 377 -10.59 15.92 -15.03
N VAL A 378 -9.40 15.65 -15.53
CA VAL A 378 -9.13 15.52 -16.97
C VAL A 378 -8.44 14.21 -17.27
N GLN A 379 -8.62 13.73 -18.50
CA GLN A 379 -7.92 12.59 -19.08
C GLN A 379 -6.92 13.08 -20.14
N PHE A 380 -5.69 12.57 -20.09
CA PHE A 380 -4.69 12.71 -21.14
C PHE A 380 -4.77 11.48 -22.06
N ILE A 381 -5.07 11.72 -23.34
CA ILE A 381 -5.29 10.65 -24.32
C ILE A 381 -4.00 10.38 -25.08
N LEU A 382 -3.41 9.21 -24.82
CA LEU A 382 -2.24 8.68 -25.51
C LEU A 382 -2.69 7.50 -26.40
N GLU A 383 -1.92 7.22 -27.46
CA GLU A 383 -2.17 6.08 -28.36
C GLU A 383 -1.62 4.77 -27.77
N ASN A 384 -2.10 4.39 -26.60
CA ASN A 384 -1.74 3.14 -25.94
C ASN A 384 -2.92 2.54 -25.16
N ASP A 385 -2.72 1.36 -24.55
CA ASP A 385 -3.74 0.63 -23.80
C ASP A 385 -3.87 1.13 -22.34
N GLN A 386 -3.63 2.42 -22.08
CA GLN A 386 -3.59 2.99 -20.74
C GLN A 386 -4.40 4.29 -20.66
N ASN A 387 -4.94 4.57 -19.49
CA ASN A 387 -5.66 5.81 -19.19
C ASN A 387 -4.86 6.66 -18.21
N TYR A 388 -4.86 7.98 -18.41
CA TYR A 388 -4.06 8.92 -17.62
C TYR A 388 -4.94 10.06 -17.10
N TYR A 389 -5.01 10.24 -15.78
CA TYR A 389 -5.90 11.22 -15.15
C TYR A 389 -5.18 12.17 -14.21
N ALA A 390 -5.62 13.43 -14.15
CA ALA A 390 -5.15 14.37 -13.14
C ALA A 390 -6.21 15.41 -12.75
N TRP A 391 -6.11 15.90 -11.52
CA TRP A 391 -6.83 17.10 -11.09
C TRP A 391 -6.15 18.34 -11.66
N VAL A 392 -6.91 19.18 -12.36
CA VAL A 392 -6.47 20.49 -12.85
C VAL A 392 -7.39 21.59 -12.35
N PRO A 393 -6.98 22.87 -12.32
CA PRO A 393 -7.86 23.99 -11.98
C PRO A 393 -9.09 23.98 -12.89
N LYS A 394 -10.27 24.25 -12.33
CA LYS A 394 -11.54 24.19 -13.08
C LYS A 394 -11.54 25.07 -14.33
N GLU A 395 -10.94 26.25 -14.22
CA GLU A 395 -10.83 27.26 -15.28
C GLU A 395 -9.80 26.90 -16.36
N ALA A 396 -8.96 25.88 -16.14
CA ALA A 396 -7.95 25.46 -17.11
C ALA A 396 -8.62 25.02 -18.42
N SER A 397 -8.22 25.63 -19.53
CA SER A 397 -8.80 25.37 -20.85
C SER A 397 -7.70 25.17 -21.88
N ILE A 398 -7.16 23.94 -21.92
CA ILE A 398 -6.12 23.53 -22.86
C ILE A 398 -6.61 22.26 -23.55
N PRO A 399 -6.94 22.30 -24.85
CA PRO A 399 -7.47 21.14 -25.55
C PRO A 399 -6.39 20.08 -25.83
N ASN A 400 -5.12 20.48 -25.93
CA ASN A 400 -4.01 19.59 -26.20
C ASN A 400 -2.73 20.06 -25.48
N MET A 401 -1.96 19.12 -24.97
CA MET A 401 -0.57 19.30 -24.55
C MET A 401 0.33 18.65 -25.61
N TYR A 402 0.86 19.46 -26.52
CA TYR A 402 1.53 18.99 -27.73
C TYR A 402 0.62 18.04 -28.53
N GLU A 403 1.02 16.79 -28.75
CA GLU A 403 0.25 15.75 -29.44
C GLU A 403 -0.84 15.12 -28.57
N VAL A 404 -0.77 15.28 -27.25
CA VAL A 404 -1.68 14.64 -26.31
C VAL A 404 -2.97 15.45 -26.17
N LYS A 405 -4.10 14.85 -26.54
CA LYS A 405 -5.42 15.45 -26.37
C LYS A 405 -5.84 15.39 -24.90
N ILE A 406 -6.50 16.45 -24.42
CA ILE A 406 -7.00 16.53 -23.05
C ILE A 406 -8.53 16.63 -23.08
N GLU A 407 -9.19 15.73 -22.35
CA GLU A 407 -10.64 15.70 -22.21
C GLU A 407 -11.07 15.87 -20.76
N SER A 408 -12.19 16.55 -20.51
CA SER A 408 -12.75 16.64 -19.16
C SER A 408 -13.52 15.37 -18.83
N VAL A 409 -13.35 14.87 -17.61
CA VAL A 409 -14.05 13.68 -17.11
C VAL A 409 -15.15 14.15 -16.16
N ASP A 410 -16.39 13.70 -16.40
CA ASP A 410 -17.47 13.96 -15.46
C ASP A 410 -17.36 13.02 -14.27
N VAL A 411 -16.85 13.56 -13.17
CA VAL A 411 -16.66 12.81 -11.92
C VAL A 411 -18.00 12.32 -11.35
N GLN A 412 -19.12 12.99 -11.63
CA GLN A 412 -20.45 12.56 -11.16
C GLN A 412 -21.04 11.40 -11.98
N GLU A 413 -20.48 11.13 -13.16
CA GLU A 413 -20.83 9.92 -13.94
C GLU A 413 -19.92 8.74 -13.57
N VAL A 414 -18.79 9.00 -12.89
CA VAL A 414 -17.79 8.01 -12.48
C VAL A 414 -17.92 7.61 -10.99
N LEU A 415 -18.37 8.52 -10.11
CA LEU A 415 -18.69 8.29 -8.68
C LEU A 415 -20.19 8.12 -8.47
#